data_AF-A0A1G0NV59-F1
#
_entry.id   AF-A0A1G0NV59-F1
#
_cell.length_a   1.000
_cell.length_b   1.000
_cell.length_c   1.000
_cell.angle_alpha   90.00
_cell.angle_beta   90.00
_cell.angle_gamma   90.00
#
_symmetry.space_group_name_H-M   'P 1'
#
loop_
_entity.id
_entity.type
_entity.pdbx_description
1 polymer ?
#
loop_
_entity_poly.entity_id
_entity_poly.type
_entity_poly.pdbx_seq_one_letter_code
_entity_poly.pdbx_strand_id
1 'polypeptide(L)'
;MNTTRVLVIGLAFTATAATQAQDIASATMIKRSLATEESRRTLNFPRVEANYLLNLHSDIPGVVESALGHITLMRIAYPKQDLRLLHEKLYDLASQGATLSIRYKAFIAMQVFANPVAFKESIAGRHASGDGLLEEIAVQQFTER
;
A
#
# COMPACT_ATOMS: atom_id res chain seq x y z
N MET A 1 11.10 59.12 -19.58
CA MET A 1 9.62 59.05 -19.60
C MET A 1 9.25 57.96 -20.60
N ASN A 2 9.03 56.72 -20.15
CA ASN A 2 7.73 56.17 -19.68
C ASN A 2 6.70 56.32 -20.81
N THR A 3 6.04 55.31 -21.38
CA THR A 3 5.51 54.01 -20.91
C THR A 3 4.84 53.45 -22.19
N THR A 4 4.77 52.16 -22.50
CA THR A 4 3.85 51.20 -21.91
C THR A 4 4.12 49.86 -22.60
N ARG A 5 4.63 48.88 -21.86
CA ARG A 5 4.69 47.48 -22.28
C ARG A 5 3.31 46.88 -21.99
N VAL A 6 2.58 46.47 -23.03
CA VAL A 6 1.34 45.71 -22.84
C VAL A 6 1.69 44.25 -22.60
N LEU A 7 1.28 43.81 -21.42
CA LEU A 7 1.51 42.53 -20.79
C LEU A 7 0.58 41.47 -21.41
N VAL A 8 1.15 40.42 -21.99
CA VAL A 8 0.41 39.22 -22.43
C VAL A 8 0.14 38.37 -21.19
N ILE A 9 -1.05 38.49 -20.60
CA ILE A 9 -1.59 37.54 -19.64
C ILE A 9 -2.66 36.73 -20.36
N GLY A 10 -2.52 35.41 -20.34
CA GLY A 10 -3.66 34.52 -20.56
C GLY A 10 -3.33 33.28 -21.37
N LEU A 11 -2.53 32.36 -20.82
CA LEU A 11 -2.49 30.98 -21.29
C LEU A 11 -1.83 30.08 -20.23
N ALA A 12 -2.67 29.37 -19.47
CA ALA A 12 -2.47 27.98 -19.03
C ALA A 12 -3.45 27.67 -17.89
N PHE A 13 -4.68 27.26 -18.24
CA PHE A 13 -5.61 26.62 -17.30
C PHE A 13 -6.18 25.36 -17.94
N THR A 14 -5.32 24.42 -18.31
CA THR A 14 -5.74 23.11 -18.83
C THR A 14 -4.71 22.04 -18.48
N ALA A 15 -4.78 21.45 -17.29
CA ALA A 15 -4.27 20.10 -17.02
C ALA A 15 -4.62 19.64 -15.59
N THR A 16 -5.90 19.38 -15.28
CA THR A 16 -6.23 18.67 -14.02
C THR A 16 -7.29 17.58 -14.17
N ALA A 17 -7.61 17.16 -15.39
CA ALA A 17 -8.56 16.07 -15.62
C ALA A 17 -7.90 14.71 -15.91
N ALA A 18 -6.58 14.66 -16.15
CA ALA A 18 -5.89 13.44 -16.55
C ALA A 18 -5.38 12.58 -15.38
N THR A 19 -5.17 13.15 -14.19
CA THR A 19 -4.67 12.40 -13.02
C THR A 19 -5.76 11.51 -12.40
N GLN A 20 -7.02 11.91 -12.46
CA GLN A 20 -8.12 11.16 -11.81
C GLN A 20 -8.49 9.85 -12.55
N ALA A 21 -8.15 9.72 -13.83
CA ALA A 21 -8.45 8.53 -14.63
C ALA A 21 -7.45 7.37 -14.41
N GLN A 22 -6.19 7.66 -14.09
CA GLN A 22 -5.21 6.63 -13.70
C GLN A 22 -5.45 6.09 -12.28
N ASP A 23 -6.01 6.91 -11.39
CA ASP A 23 -6.28 6.54 -10.00
C ASP A 23 -7.42 5.51 -9.88
N ILE A 24 -8.48 5.67 -10.68
CA ILE A 24 -9.59 4.70 -10.71
C ILE A 24 -9.12 3.38 -11.32
N ALA A 25 -8.23 3.42 -12.32
CA ALA A 25 -7.69 2.22 -12.95
C ALA A 25 -6.88 1.36 -11.97
N SER A 26 -6.08 1.99 -11.09
CA SER A 26 -5.20 1.29 -10.13
C SER A 26 -6.00 0.57 -9.03
N ALA A 27 -6.99 1.24 -8.43
CA ALA A 27 -7.87 0.63 -7.43
C ALA A 27 -8.73 -0.50 -8.03
N THR A 28 -9.16 -0.34 -9.29
CA THR A 28 -9.91 -1.38 -10.01
C THR A 28 -9.03 -2.56 -10.40
N MET A 29 -7.75 -2.35 -10.69
CA MET A 29 -6.78 -3.41 -11.01
C MET A 29 -6.47 -4.28 -9.79
N ILE A 30 -6.34 -3.68 -8.60
CA ILE A 30 -6.17 -4.42 -7.33
C ILE A 30 -7.41 -5.29 -7.05
N LYS A 31 -8.63 -4.76 -7.25
CA LYS A 31 -9.86 -5.55 -7.16
C LYS A 31 -9.93 -6.66 -8.22
N ARG A 32 -9.54 -6.39 -9.47
CA ARG A 32 -9.63 -7.35 -10.58
C ARG A 32 -8.62 -8.50 -10.46
N SER A 33 -7.46 -8.24 -9.87
CA SER A 33 -6.46 -9.27 -9.54
C SER A 33 -6.90 -10.24 -8.44
N LEU A 34 -7.95 -9.91 -7.68
CA LEU A 34 -8.41 -10.68 -6.51
C LEU A 34 -9.81 -11.31 -6.71
N ALA A 35 -10.49 -11.05 -7.82
CA ALA A 35 -11.94 -11.24 -7.95
C ALA A 35 -12.42 -12.48 -8.73
N THR A 36 -11.55 -13.38 -9.21
CA THR A 36 -12.01 -14.69 -9.72
C THR A 36 -11.80 -15.77 -8.67
N GLU A 37 -12.86 -16.48 -8.28
CA GLU A 37 -12.79 -17.69 -7.45
C GLU A 37 -11.79 -18.73 -8.01
N GLU A 38 -11.60 -18.73 -9.33
CA GLU A 38 -10.62 -19.55 -10.04
C GLU A 38 -9.17 -19.08 -9.82
N SER A 39 -8.94 -17.76 -9.69
CA SER A 39 -7.64 -17.18 -9.30
C SER A 39 -7.32 -17.46 -7.83
N ARG A 40 -8.32 -17.52 -6.94
CA ARG A 40 -8.13 -17.93 -5.53
C ARG A 40 -7.63 -19.36 -5.40
N ARG A 41 -8.04 -20.27 -6.30
CA ARG A 41 -7.58 -21.67 -6.31
C ARG A 41 -6.18 -21.86 -6.90
N THR A 42 -5.65 -20.87 -7.61
CA THR A 42 -4.38 -20.99 -8.37
C THR A 42 -3.27 -20.07 -7.87
N LEU A 43 -3.50 -19.29 -6.82
CA LEU A 43 -2.49 -18.45 -6.19
C LEU A 43 -1.37 -19.30 -5.59
N ASN A 44 -0.23 -19.29 -6.26
CA ASN A 44 1.00 -19.89 -5.77
C ASN A 44 1.62 -18.96 -4.71
N PHE A 45 1.17 -19.10 -3.47
CA PHE A 45 1.65 -18.28 -2.35
C PHE A 45 3.15 -18.29 -2.16
N PRO A 46 3.87 -19.43 -2.26
CA PRO A 46 5.33 -19.42 -2.20
C PRO A 46 5.99 -18.48 -3.23
N ARG A 47 5.47 -18.43 -4.46
CA ARG A 47 5.97 -17.51 -5.50
C ARG A 47 5.62 -16.06 -5.18
N VAL A 48 4.41 -15.80 -4.69
CA VAL A 48 3.98 -14.45 -4.28
C VAL A 48 4.83 -13.95 -3.11
N GLU A 49 5.08 -14.82 -2.12
CA GLU A 49 5.94 -14.55 -0.97
C GLU A 49 7.36 -14.18 -1.41
N ALA A 50 7.97 -14.99 -2.29
CA ALA A 50 9.29 -14.73 -2.85
C ALA A 50 9.36 -13.37 -3.61
N ASN A 51 8.33 -13.03 -4.39
CA ASN A 51 8.27 -11.75 -5.08
C ASN A 51 8.20 -10.56 -4.10
N TYR A 52 7.41 -10.67 -3.05
CA TYR A 52 7.35 -9.63 -2.03
C TYR A 52 8.64 -9.51 -1.24
N LEU A 53 9.29 -10.63 -0.92
CA LEU A 53 10.61 -10.62 -0.30
C LEU A 53 11.61 -9.85 -1.17
N LEU A 54 11.63 -10.06 -2.50
CA LEU A 54 12.48 -9.28 -3.41
C LEU A 54 12.23 -7.76 -3.26
N ASN A 55 10.95 -7.36 -3.27
CA ASN A 55 10.60 -5.94 -3.13
C ASN A 55 11.01 -5.36 -1.77
N LEU A 56 10.92 -6.13 -0.69
CA LEU A 56 11.35 -5.74 0.65
C LEU A 56 12.89 -5.65 0.80
N HIS A 57 13.66 -6.18 -0.16
CA HIS A 57 15.11 -6.03 -0.23
C HIS A 57 15.54 -4.88 -1.16
N SER A 58 14.60 -4.13 -1.75
CA SER A 58 14.93 -3.01 -2.62
C SER A 58 15.61 -1.87 -1.85
N ASP A 59 16.65 -1.29 -2.45
CA ASP A 59 17.30 -0.08 -1.94
C ASP A 59 16.44 1.19 -2.12
N ILE A 60 15.30 1.08 -2.82
CA ILE A 60 14.39 2.20 -3.09
C ILE A 60 13.30 2.21 -2.01
N PRO A 61 13.27 3.20 -1.09
CA PRO A 61 12.32 3.21 0.02
C PRO A 61 10.85 3.11 -0.42
N GLY A 62 10.47 3.80 -1.49
CA GLY A 62 9.10 3.76 -2.01
C GLY A 62 8.65 2.37 -2.48
N VAL A 63 9.58 1.52 -2.96
CA VAL A 63 9.26 0.13 -3.33
C VAL A 63 9.00 -0.70 -2.08
N VAL A 64 9.83 -0.54 -1.05
CA VAL A 64 9.66 -1.23 0.23
C VAL A 64 8.34 -0.82 0.88
N GLU A 65 8.05 0.47 0.96
CA GLU A 65 6.83 1.00 1.57
C GLU A 65 5.57 0.54 0.83
N SER A 66 5.57 0.60 -0.50
CA SER A 66 4.47 0.06 -1.32
C SER A 66 4.28 -1.44 -1.10
N ALA A 67 5.37 -2.21 -1.02
CA ALA A 67 5.30 -3.63 -0.74
C ALA A 67 4.69 -3.92 0.64
N LEU A 68 5.05 -3.16 1.68
CA LEU A 68 4.47 -3.30 3.03
C LEU A 68 2.95 -3.14 3.02
N GLY A 69 2.43 -2.14 2.30
CA GLY A 69 0.98 -1.94 2.15
C GLY A 69 0.30 -3.12 1.47
N HIS A 70 0.85 -3.63 0.37
CA HIS A 70 0.29 -4.79 -0.33
C HIS A 70 0.36 -6.09 0.47
N ILE A 71 1.47 -6.32 1.18
CA ILE A 71 1.63 -7.50 2.06
C ILE A 71 0.60 -7.46 3.19
N THR A 72 0.35 -6.29 3.76
CA THR A 72 -0.69 -6.08 4.78
C THR A 72 -2.07 -6.42 4.25
N LEU A 73 -2.42 -5.91 3.06
CA LEU A 73 -3.68 -6.24 2.39
C LEU A 73 -3.81 -7.75 2.12
N MET A 74 -2.75 -8.38 1.61
CA MET A 74 -2.72 -9.82 1.33
C MET A 74 -2.94 -10.63 2.62
N ARG A 75 -2.33 -10.23 3.73
CA ARG A 75 -2.47 -10.92 5.02
C ARG A 75 -3.91 -10.88 5.53
N ILE A 76 -4.59 -9.74 5.41
CA ILE A 76 -5.99 -9.60 5.81
C ILE A 76 -6.91 -10.41 4.87
N ALA A 77 -6.62 -10.40 3.57
CA ALA A 77 -7.39 -11.16 2.57
C ALA A 77 -7.24 -12.69 2.73
N TYR A 78 -6.07 -13.16 3.14
CA TYR A 78 -5.73 -14.59 3.26
C TYR A 78 -5.23 -14.96 4.67
N PRO A 79 -6.09 -14.85 5.71
CA PRO A 79 -5.70 -14.95 7.11
C PRO A 79 -5.32 -16.36 7.58
N LYS A 80 -5.39 -17.37 6.72
CA LYS A 80 -5.00 -18.77 7.03
C LYS A 80 -3.73 -19.22 6.31
N GLN A 81 -3.21 -18.40 5.41
CA GLN A 81 -2.04 -18.78 4.61
C GLN A 81 -0.76 -18.73 5.46
N ASP A 82 0.15 -19.68 5.23
CA ASP A 82 1.50 -19.62 5.77
C ASP A 82 2.31 -18.59 4.97
N LEU A 83 2.79 -17.56 5.67
CA LEU A 83 3.57 -16.43 5.17
C LEU A 83 4.70 -16.11 6.17
N ARG A 84 5.31 -17.16 6.74
CA ARG A 84 6.30 -17.03 7.81
C ARG A 84 7.52 -16.21 7.40
N LEU A 85 8.00 -16.34 6.17
CA LEU A 85 9.21 -15.61 5.74
C LEU A 85 8.93 -14.11 5.65
N LEU A 86 7.73 -13.73 5.20
CA LEU A 86 7.32 -12.33 5.27
C LEU A 86 7.20 -11.85 6.71
N HIS A 87 6.64 -12.65 7.61
CA HIS A 87 6.52 -12.27 9.02
C HIS A 87 7.88 -12.01 9.67
N GLU A 88 8.85 -12.89 9.45
CA GLU A 88 10.24 -12.72 9.90
C GLU A 88 10.85 -11.44 9.31
N LYS A 89 10.68 -11.22 8.00
CA LYS A 89 11.20 -10.02 7.34
C LYS A 89 10.56 -8.72 7.87
N LEU A 90 9.28 -8.75 8.25
CA LEU A 90 8.61 -7.61 8.85
C LEU A 90 9.20 -7.25 10.22
N TYR A 91 9.60 -8.24 11.03
CA TYR A 91 10.29 -8.03 12.29
C TYR A 91 11.65 -7.32 12.09
N ASP A 92 12.42 -7.79 11.10
CA ASP A 92 13.69 -7.16 10.74
C ASP A 92 13.49 -5.71 10.28
N LEU A 93 12.50 -5.46 9.43
CA LEU A 93 12.22 -4.10 8.94
C LEU A 93 11.68 -3.18 10.03
N ALA A 94 10.88 -3.68 10.97
CA ALA A 94 10.38 -2.90 12.09
C ALA A 94 11.51 -2.44 13.02
N SER A 95 12.53 -3.29 13.22
CA SER A 95 13.67 -2.99 14.09
C SER A 95 14.80 -2.23 13.39
N GLN A 96 15.12 -2.59 12.15
CA GLN A 96 16.32 -2.16 11.43
C GLN A 96 16.03 -1.50 10.07
N GLY A 97 14.77 -1.18 9.76
CA GLY A 97 14.40 -0.51 8.51
C GLY A 97 15.18 0.80 8.30
N ALA A 98 15.59 1.04 7.05
CA ALA A 98 16.47 2.15 6.66
C ALA A 98 15.89 3.53 7.00
N THR A 99 14.56 3.68 6.97
CA THR A 99 13.87 4.92 7.31
C THR A 99 12.90 4.71 8.48
N LEU A 100 12.59 5.78 9.21
CA LEU A 100 11.58 5.73 10.26
C LEU A 100 10.20 5.32 9.72
N SER A 101 9.85 5.79 8.51
CA SER A 101 8.62 5.43 7.80
C SER A 101 8.52 3.92 7.58
N ILE A 102 9.58 3.28 7.04
CA ILE A 102 9.64 1.82 6.85
C ILE A 102 9.47 1.08 8.16
N ARG A 103 10.20 1.49 9.22
CA ARG A 103 10.10 0.85 10.54
C ARG A 103 8.69 0.90 11.09
N TYR A 104 8.05 2.07 11.02
CA TYR A 104 6.69 2.26 11.49
C TYR A 104 5.65 1.47 10.69
N LYS A 105 5.71 1.53 9.36
CA LYS A 105 4.82 0.77 8.47
C LYS A 105 4.99 -0.75 8.67
N ALA A 106 6.22 -1.23 8.83
CA ALA A 106 6.50 -2.64 9.13
C ALA A 106 5.94 -3.06 10.50
N PHE A 107 6.08 -2.21 11.51
CA PHE A 107 5.46 -2.45 12.83
C PHE A 107 3.93 -2.56 12.75
N ILE A 108 3.25 -1.70 11.99
CA ILE A 108 1.80 -1.82 11.77
C ILE A 108 1.47 -3.13 11.06
N ALA A 109 2.19 -3.46 9.98
CA ALA A 109 1.99 -4.70 9.25
C ALA A 109 2.15 -5.94 10.16
N MET A 110 3.10 -5.92 11.09
CA MET A 110 3.26 -6.98 12.10
C MET A 110 2.02 -7.17 12.98
N GLN A 111 1.39 -6.07 13.44
CA GLN A 111 0.15 -6.15 14.23
C GLN A 111 -0.96 -6.84 13.44
N VAL A 112 -1.06 -6.52 12.14
CA VAL A 112 -2.01 -7.15 11.23
C VAL A 112 -1.68 -8.63 11.02
N PHE A 113 -0.40 -9.02 10.96
CA PHE A 113 0.01 -10.42 10.89
C PHE A 113 -0.38 -11.20 12.14
N ALA A 114 -0.30 -10.59 13.32
CA ALA A 114 -0.68 -11.21 14.58
C ALA A 114 -2.19 -11.49 14.67
N ASN A 115 -3.03 -10.58 14.15
CA ASN A 115 -4.48 -10.74 14.16
C ASN A 115 -5.16 -10.17 12.90
N PRO A 116 -5.08 -10.86 11.75
CA PRO A 116 -5.60 -10.33 10.49
C PRO A 116 -7.12 -10.21 10.45
N VAL A 117 -7.83 -10.97 11.30
CA VAL A 117 -9.29 -10.98 11.31
C VAL A 117 -9.85 -9.68 11.89
N ALA A 118 -9.15 -9.05 12.83
CA ALA A 118 -9.55 -7.78 13.43
C ALA A 118 -9.57 -6.61 12.43
N PHE A 119 -8.79 -6.70 11.34
CA PHE A 119 -8.64 -5.63 10.34
C PHE A 119 -9.42 -5.89 9.05
N LYS A 120 -10.37 -6.83 9.05
CA LYS A 120 -11.15 -7.15 7.85
C LYS A 120 -11.98 -5.97 7.34
N GLU A 121 -12.48 -5.15 8.26
CA GLU A 121 -13.30 -3.98 7.92
C GLU A 121 -12.47 -2.87 7.25
N SER A 122 -11.18 -2.79 7.57
CA SER A 122 -10.24 -1.85 6.95
C SER A 122 -10.02 -2.11 5.46
N ILE A 123 -10.30 -3.32 4.93
CA ILE A 123 -10.28 -3.53 3.46
C ILE A 123 -11.56 -3.00 2.81
N ALA A 124 -12.68 -2.93 3.55
CA ALA A 124 -13.94 -2.46 3.00
C ALA A 124 -13.92 -0.95 2.72
N GLY A 125 -13.03 -0.21 3.39
CA GLY A 125 -12.74 1.17 3.06
C GLY A 125 -12.21 1.30 1.63
N ARG A 126 -12.60 2.37 0.94
CA ARG A 126 -12.16 2.63 -0.45
C ARG A 126 -10.75 3.22 -0.43
N HIS A 127 -9.76 2.44 -0.02
CA HIS A 127 -8.36 2.89 -0.06
C HIS A 127 -7.86 2.89 -1.49
N ALA A 128 -7.29 4.03 -1.91
CA ALA A 128 -6.68 4.18 -3.22
C ALA A 128 -5.28 3.51 -3.28
N SER A 129 -4.63 3.32 -2.13
CA SER A 129 -3.25 2.84 -2.03
C SER A 129 -3.01 2.01 -0.76
N GLY A 130 -1.92 1.23 -0.75
CA GLY A 130 -1.48 0.49 0.43
C GLY A 130 -1.09 1.41 1.61
N ASP A 131 -0.64 2.62 1.32
CA ASP A 131 -0.34 3.63 2.35
C ASP A 131 -1.61 4.11 3.05
N GLY A 132 -2.68 4.38 2.30
CA GLY A 132 -3.96 4.79 2.89
C GLY A 132 -4.60 3.70 3.76
N LEU A 133 -4.32 2.42 3.48
CA LEU A 133 -4.73 1.31 4.35
C LEU A 133 -3.94 1.33 5.68
N LEU A 134 -2.61 1.50 5.60
CA LEU A 134 -1.76 1.51 6.80
C LEU A 134 -2.07 2.70 7.72
N GLU A 135 -2.40 3.85 7.13
CA GLU A 135 -2.84 5.02 7.89
C GLU A 135 -4.17 4.79 8.61
N GLU A 136 -5.16 4.18 7.96
CA GLU A 136 -6.43 3.85 8.61
C GLU A 136 -6.24 2.86 9.76
N ILE A 137 -5.45 1.80 9.54
CA ILE A 137 -5.15 0.82 10.59
C ILE A 137 -4.47 1.50 11.79
N ALA A 138 -3.56 2.44 11.53
CA ALA A 138 -2.94 3.23 12.60
C ALA A 138 -4.00 4.02 13.39
N VAL A 139 -4.91 4.73 12.70
CA VAL A 139 -5.98 5.51 13.34
C VAL A 139 -6.92 4.63 14.18
N GLN A 140 -7.30 3.46 13.65
CA GLN A 140 -8.18 2.53 14.36
C GLN A 140 -7.57 2.08 15.70
N GLN A 141 -6.27 1.79 15.72
CA GLN A 141 -5.56 1.38 16.95
C GLN A 141 -5.54 2.44 18.06
N PHE A 142 -5.62 3.74 17.70
CA PHE A 142 -5.67 4.83 18.67
C PHE A 142 -7.09 5.16 19.14
N THR A 143 -8.11 4.73 18.40
CA THR A 143 -9.51 5.05 18.72
C THR A 143 -10.12 4.03 19.70
N GLU A 144 -9.59 2.80 19.74
CA GLU A 144 -10.09 1.72 20.59
C GLU A 144 -9.45 1.68 22.01
N ARG A 145 -8.75 2.74 22.43
CA ARG A 145 -8.15 2.89 23.78
C ARG A 145 -8.80 4.01 24.57
#